data_AF-A0A8D8PZ78-F1
#
_entry.id   AF-A0A8D8PZ78-F1
#
_cell.length_a   1.000
_cell.length_b   1.000
_cell.length_c   1.000
_cell.angle_alpha   90.00
_cell.angle_beta   90.00
_cell.angle_gamma   90.00
#
_symmetry.space_group_name_H-M   'P 1'
#
loop_
_entity.id
_entity.type
_entity.pdbx_description
1 polymer ?
#
loop_
_entity_poly.entity_id
_entity_poly.type
_entity_poly.pdbx_seq_one_letter_code
_entity_poly.pdbx_strand_id
1 'polypeptide(L)'
;MVHNLAEENVENEEQTEEKILKLLNVNMKVKCNTEGIDYVKRIGKKGVNPRPIFVRLKCLKKKIEILKNKVLLKGTTVNVVEDYTEVVREKRKSLIPEMIQLRKEGKNAVLRRDKLVILDLENRQQEENINSKTENRPKRFKTNPRNRPKYTNF
;
A
#
# COMPACT_ATOMS: atom_id res chain seq x y z
N MET A 1 1.59 -2.53 -6.05
CA MET A 1 2.45 -2.91 -7.17
C MET A 1 3.27 -4.13 -6.79
N VAL A 2 3.36 -5.10 -7.68
CA VAL A 2 4.28 -6.24 -7.57
C VAL A 2 5.30 -6.12 -8.69
N HIS A 3 6.59 -6.19 -8.38
CA HIS A 3 7.67 -6.12 -9.37
C HIS A 3 8.45 -7.43 -9.41
N ASN A 4 9.09 -7.69 -10.56
CA ASN A 4 9.97 -8.83 -10.80
C ASN A 4 9.30 -10.21 -10.68
N LEU A 5 7.97 -10.27 -10.78
CA LEU A 5 7.28 -11.55 -10.92
C LEU A 5 7.41 -12.00 -12.38
N ALA A 6 7.89 -13.22 -12.60
CA ALA A 6 8.15 -13.75 -13.94
C ALA A 6 6.94 -13.60 -14.88
N GLU A 7 7.20 -13.15 -16.10
CA GLU A 7 6.21 -12.93 -17.15
C GLU A 7 6.41 -13.94 -18.27
N GLU A 8 5.32 -14.55 -18.74
CA GLU A 8 5.34 -15.49 -19.86
C GLU A 8 4.94 -14.79 -21.17
N ASN A 9 5.42 -15.34 -22.30
CA ASN A 9 5.22 -14.72 -23.62
C ASN A 9 3.73 -14.53 -23.97
N VAL A 10 2.88 -15.47 -23.56
CA VAL A 10 1.43 -15.45 -23.77
C VAL A 10 0.72 -15.52 -22.42
N GLU A 11 1.01 -14.56 -21.53
CA GLU A 11 0.31 -14.41 -20.25
C GLU A 11 -0.96 -13.58 -20.42
N ASN A 12 -2.12 -14.16 -20.08
CA ASN A 12 -3.41 -13.46 -20.00
C ASN A 12 -3.68 -12.94 -18.57
N GLU A 13 -4.78 -12.18 -18.39
CA GLU A 13 -5.11 -11.58 -17.09
C GLU A 13 -5.42 -12.63 -16.01
N GLU A 14 -6.09 -13.72 -16.36
CA GLU A 14 -6.41 -14.83 -15.45
C GLU A 14 -5.13 -15.50 -14.91
N GLN A 15 -4.17 -15.79 -15.79
CA GLN A 15 -2.86 -16.33 -15.40
C GLN A 15 -2.06 -15.35 -14.54
N THR A 16 -2.14 -14.04 -14.83
CA THR A 16 -1.55 -13.03 -13.94
C THR A 16 -2.22 -13.06 -12.57
N GLU A 17 -3.55 -13.20 -12.51
CA GLU A 17 -4.29 -13.31 -11.24
C GLU A 17 -3.87 -14.56 -10.44
N GLU A 18 -3.79 -15.72 -11.09
CA GLU A 18 -3.34 -16.96 -10.46
C GLU A 18 -1.93 -16.85 -9.89
N LYS A 19 -1.00 -16.22 -10.63
CA LYS A 19 0.35 -15.94 -10.14
C LYS A 19 0.34 -15.04 -8.91
N ILE A 20 -0.51 -14.02 -8.88
CA ILE A 20 -0.70 -13.16 -7.71
C ILE A 20 -1.27 -13.95 -6.54
N LEU A 21 -2.32 -14.74 -6.75
CA LEU A 21 -2.91 -15.57 -5.70
C LEU A 21 -1.89 -16.57 -5.13
N LYS A 22 -1.09 -17.20 -5.99
CA LYS A 22 0.01 -18.09 -5.56
C LYS A 22 1.04 -17.33 -4.73
N LEU A 23 1.49 -16.16 -5.20
CA LEU A 23 2.42 -15.30 -4.46
C LEU A 23 1.86 -14.95 -3.07
N LEU A 24 0.60 -14.53 -2.99
CA LEU A 24 -0.02 -14.12 -1.73
C LEU A 24 -0.18 -15.30 -0.76
N ASN A 25 -0.76 -16.41 -1.20
CA ASN A 25 -1.06 -17.55 -0.33
C ASN A 25 0.20 -18.34 0.04
N VAL A 26 1.08 -18.61 -0.92
CA VAL A 26 2.23 -19.50 -0.74
C VAL A 26 3.42 -18.76 -0.15
N ASN A 27 3.84 -17.65 -0.77
CA ASN A 27 5.06 -16.95 -0.40
C ASN A 27 4.83 -15.94 0.73
N MET A 28 3.69 -15.25 0.73
CA MET A 28 3.39 -14.21 1.74
C MET A 28 2.52 -14.71 2.89
N LYS A 29 2.02 -15.95 2.83
CA LYS A 29 1.13 -16.54 3.85
C LYS A 29 -0.11 -15.68 4.13
N VAL A 30 -0.62 -15.00 3.11
CA VAL A 30 -1.83 -14.19 3.19
C VAL A 30 -2.95 -14.93 2.47
N LYS A 31 -3.96 -15.38 3.24
CA LYS A 31 -5.13 -16.04 2.67
C LYS A 31 -5.88 -15.08 1.74
N CYS A 32 -5.92 -15.37 0.45
CA CYS A 32 -6.63 -14.59 -0.56
C CYS A 32 -7.21 -15.51 -1.64
N ASN A 33 -8.44 -15.25 -2.05
CA ASN A 33 -9.08 -15.86 -3.21
C ASN A 33 -9.31 -14.79 -4.29
N THR A 34 -9.80 -15.21 -5.46
CA THR A 34 -10.18 -14.35 -6.58
C THR A 34 -11.15 -13.25 -6.15
N GLU A 35 -12.12 -13.57 -5.28
CA GLU A 35 -13.08 -12.59 -4.76
C GLU A 35 -12.44 -11.43 -3.99
N GLY A 36 -11.24 -11.62 -3.42
CA GLY A 36 -10.49 -10.57 -2.73
C GLY A 36 -9.77 -9.59 -3.66
N ILE A 37 -9.60 -9.96 -4.92
CA ILE A 37 -9.00 -9.15 -5.98
C ILE A 37 -10.13 -8.45 -6.74
N ASP A 38 -9.96 -7.16 -6.95
CA ASP A 38 -10.89 -6.34 -7.75
C ASP A 38 -10.42 -6.24 -9.20
N TYR A 39 -9.10 -6.09 -9.39
CA TYR A 39 -8.51 -5.91 -10.71
C TYR A 39 -7.01 -6.24 -10.69
N VAL A 40 -6.53 -6.91 -11.73
CA VAL A 40 -5.11 -7.20 -11.92
C VAL A 40 -4.70 -6.88 -13.36
N LYS A 41 -3.53 -6.24 -13.54
CA LYS A 41 -2.93 -6.08 -14.87
C LYS A 41 -1.42 -5.92 -14.81
N ARG A 42 -0.74 -6.33 -15.88
CA ARG A 42 0.64 -5.92 -16.16
C ARG A 42 0.65 -4.48 -16.70
N ILE A 43 1.58 -3.65 -16.25
CA ILE A 43 1.72 -2.25 -16.69
C ILE A 43 2.99 -2.08 -17.52
N GLY A 44 2.88 -1.38 -18.64
CA GLY A 44 4.00 -0.99 -19.51
C GLY A 44 4.15 -1.88 -20.74
N LYS A 45 5.19 -1.57 -21.52
CA LYS A 45 5.57 -2.32 -22.73
C LYS A 45 6.39 -3.54 -22.34
N LYS A 46 6.25 -4.63 -23.09
CA LYS A 46 7.11 -5.81 -22.93
C LYS A 46 8.55 -5.44 -23.24
N GLY A 47 9.48 -6.00 -22.48
CA GLY A 47 10.91 -5.76 -22.63
C GLY A 47 11.70 -6.89 -21.97
N VAL A 48 12.98 -6.65 -21.69
CA VAL A 48 13.87 -7.63 -21.07
C VAL A 48 13.42 -7.99 -19.64
N ASN A 49 12.92 -7.01 -18.90
CA ASN A 49 12.46 -7.20 -17.52
C ASN A 49 10.96 -7.47 -17.48
N PRO A 50 10.48 -8.35 -16.57
CA PRO A 50 9.06 -8.58 -16.38
C PRO A 50 8.32 -7.29 -16.05
N ARG A 51 7.17 -7.05 -16.69
CA ARG A 51 6.36 -5.87 -16.43
C ARG A 51 5.82 -5.88 -15.00
N PRO A 52 5.82 -4.73 -14.29
CA PRO A 52 5.18 -4.63 -12.99
C PRO A 52 3.69 -4.98 -13.06
N ILE A 53 3.16 -5.61 -12.02
CA ILE A 53 1.74 -5.92 -11.88
C ILE A 53 1.09 -4.90 -10.95
N PHE A 54 0.03 -4.28 -11.44
CA PHE A 54 -0.91 -3.52 -10.63
C PHE A 54 -2.00 -4.44 -10.14
N VAL A 55 -2.20 -4.43 -8.82
CA VAL A 55 -3.23 -5.22 -8.14
C VAL A 55 -4.09 -4.27 -7.34
N ARG A 56 -5.39 -4.26 -7.63
CA ARG A 56 -6.41 -3.60 -6.83
C ARG A 56 -7.13 -4.66 -6.00
N LEU A 57 -7.19 -4.42 -4.71
CA LEU A 57 -7.84 -5.31 -3.74
C LEU A 57 -9.18 -4.70 -3.33
N LYS A 58 -10.19 -5.54 -3.10
CA LYS A 58 -11.50 -5.07 -2.62
C LYS A 58 -11.45 -4.52 -1.20
N CYS A 59 -10.50 -4.99 -0.38
CA CYS A 59 -10.42 -4.66 1.03
C CYS A 59 -9.07 -4.05 1.43
N LEU A 60 -9.12 -2.87 2.08
CA LEU A 60 -7.92 -2.21 2.62
C LEU A 60 -7.22 -3.04 3.70
N LYS A 61 -7.96 -3.78 4.53
CA LYS A 61 -7.36 -4.66 5.55
C LYS A 61 -6.43 -5.69 4.91
N LYS A 62 -6.84 -6.24 3.75
CA LYS A 62 -6.03 -7.19 2.97
C LYS A 62 -4.77 -6.52 2.41
N LYS A 63 -4.88 -5.29 1.90
CA LYS A 63 -3.71 -4.49 1.47
C LYS A 63 -2.70 -4.34 2.61
N ILE A 64 -3.17 -3.98 3.81
CA ILE A 64 -2.29 -3.78 4.98
C ILE A 64 -1.60 -5.10 5.37
N GLU A 65 -2.34 -6.21 5.40
CA GLU A 65 -1.81 -7.54 5.70
C GLU A 65 -0.68 -7.94 4.72
N ILE A 66 -0.92 -7.75 3.42
CA ILE A 66 0.09 -8.01 2.36
C ILE A 66 1.34 -7.15 2.58
N LEU A 67 1.18 -5.86 2.87
CA LEU A 67 2.32 -4.96 3.06
C LEU A 67 3.13 -5.27 4.32
N LYS A 68 2.50 -5.83 5.37
CA LYS A 68 3.20 -6.33 6.56
C LYS A 68 4.01 -7.58 6.24
N ASN A 69 3.42 -8.51 5.48
CA ASN A 69 4.03 -9.81 5.17
C ASN A 69 5.06 -9.76 4.03
N LYS A 70 5.24 -8.63 3.34
CA LYS A 70 6.25 -8.49 2.27
C LYS A 70 7.68 -8.81 2.73
N VAL A 71 7.96 -8.75 4.04
CA VAL A 71 9.25 -9.15 4.61
C VAL A 71 9.59 -10.62 4.36
N LEU A 72 8.58 -11.47 4.15
CA LEU A 72 8.75 -12.89 3.81
C LEU A 72 9.29 -13.10 2.39
N LEU A 73 9.28 -12.06 1.55
CA LEU A 73 9.87 -12.09 0.22
C LEU A 73 11.37 -11.76 0.21
N LYS A 74 11.97 -11.46 1.38
CA LYS A 74 13.41 -11.25 1.49
C LYS A 74 14.16 -12.50 0.99
N GLY A 75 15.19 -12.29 0.18
CA GLY A 75 15.94 -13.37 -0.48
C GLY A 75 15.36 -13.80 -1.82
N THR A 76 14.17 -13.33 -2.19
CA THR A 76 13.62 -13.49 -3.55
C THR A 76 13.87 -12.24 -4.39
N THR A 77 13.74 -12.36 -5.71
CA THR A 77 13.80 -11.22 -6.63
C THR A 77 12.51 -10.39 -6.65
N VAL A 78 11.40 -10.96 -6.18
CA VAL A 78 10.06 -10.36 -6.19
C VAL A 78 9.95 -9.32 -5.08
N ASN A 79 9.39 -8.16 -5.42
CA ASN A 79 9.09 -7.14 -4.42
C ASN A 79 7.64 -6.66 -4.51
N VAL A 80 7.08 -6.30 -3.36
CA VAL A 80 5.72 -5.77 -3.23
C VAL A 80 5.79 -4.41 -2.56
N VAL A 81 5.29 -3.39 -3.27
CA VAL A 81 5.31 -1.99 -2.84
C VAL A 81 3.95 -1.34 -3.05
N GLU A 82 3.72 -0.24 -2.32
CA GLU A 82 2.54 0.59 -2.56
C GLU A 82 2.63 1.32 -3.90
N ASP A 83 1.46 1.50 -4.52
CA ASP A 83 1.34 2.40 -5.66
C ASP A 83 1.12 3.82 -5.13
N TYR A 84 2.07 4.70 -5.40
CA TYR A 84 2.06 6.08 -4.93
C TYR A 84 1.84 7.04 -6.09
N THR A 85 1.11 8.11 -5.84
CA THR A 85 1.00 9.22 -6.81
C THR A 85 2.38 9.82 -7.08
N GLU A 86 2.51 10.49 -8.23
CA GLU A 86 3.76 11.14 -8.63
C GLU A 86 4.30 12.10 -7.56
N VAL A 87 3.44 12.95 -7.00
CA VAL A 87 3.79 13.87 -5.91
C VAL A 87 4.42 13.14 -4.72
N VAL A 88 3.83 12.01 -4.30
CA VAL A 88 4.37 11.21 -3.18
C VAL A 88 5.67 10.53 -3.59
N ARG A 89 5.81 10.06 -4.84
CA ARG A 89 7.06 9.46 -5.32
C ARG A 89 8.21 10.47 -5.34
N GLU A 90 7.97 11.68 -5.84
CA GLU A 90 8.96 12.76 -5.86
C GLU A 90 9.38 13.14 -4.44
N LYS A 91 8.41 13.33 -3.53
CA LYS A 91 8.72 13.61 -2.12
C LYS A 91 9.52 12.50 -1.46
N ARG A 92 9.19 11.23 -1.77
CA ARG A 92 9.98 10.09 -1.28
C ARG A 92 11.41 10.12 -1.81
N LYS A 93 11.60 10.39 -3.10
CA LYS A 93 12.94 10.50 -3.71
C LYS A 93 13.78 11.57 -3.00
N SER A 94 13.20 12.73 -2.70
CA SER A 94 13.92 13.80 -2.00
C SER A 94 14.32 13.43 -0.56
N LEU A 95 13.58 12.54 0.11
CA LEU A 95 13.86 12.10 1.49
C LEU A 95 14.82 10.91 1.58
N ILE A 96 15.11 10.21 0.46
CA ILE A 96 16.00 9.04 0.46
C ILE A 96 17.42 9.39 0.93
N PRO A 97 18.07 10.49 0.47
CA PRO A 97 19.42 10.84 0.91
C PRO A 97 19.52 11.03 2.43
N GLU A 98 18.56 11.76 3.00
CA GLU A 98 18.47 12.01 4.45
C GLU A 98 18.25 10.70 5.22
N MET A 99 17.34 9.83 4.75
CA MET A 99 17.12 8.51 5.34
C MET A 99 18.40 7.67 5.36
N ILE A 100 19.19 7.69 4.27
CA ILE A 100 20.46 6.96 4.18
C ILE A 100 21.46 7.54 5.19
N GLN A 101 21.55 8.86 5.31
CA GLN A 101 22.45 9.52 6.26
C GLN A 101 22.12 9.17 7.71
N LEU A 102 20.83 9.26 8.10
CA LEU A 102 20.40 8.85 9.45
C LEU A 102 20.70 7.38 9.76
N ARG A 103 20.58 6.48 8.76
CA ARG A 103 20.96 5.07 8.94
C ARG A 103 22.45 4.88 9.13
N LYS A 104 23.29 5.67 8.46
CA LYS A 104 24.76 5.67 8.67
C LYS A 104 25.13 6.14 10.07
N GLU A 105 24.34 7.05 10.63
CA GLU A 105 24.47 7.50 12.04
C GLU A 105 23.93 6.50 13.06
N GLY A 106 23.47 5.31 12.63
CA GLY A 106 22.95 4.27 13.51
C GLY A 106 21.46 4.42 13.88
N LYS A 107 20.75 5.43 13.35
CA LYS A 107 19.32 5.63 13.62
C LYS A 107 18.45 4.68 12.78
N ASN A 108 17.34 4.21 13.35
CA ASN A 108 16.38 3.35 12.65
C ASN A 108 15.40 4.16 11.79
N ALA A 109 15.90 4.81 10.72
CA ALA A 109 15.10 5.67 9.86
C ALA A 109 14.37 4.89 8.73
N VAL A 110 13.08 5.19 8.54
CA VAL A 110 12.21 4.58 7.52
C VAL A 110 11.33 5.60 6.82
N LEU A 111 10.98 5.35 5.55
CA LEU A 111 9.99 6.14 4.82
C LEU A 111 8.60 5.52 4.90
N ARG A 112 7.67 6.21 5.58
CA ARG A 112 6.24 5.87 5.60
C ARG A 112 5.48 6.87 4.73
N ARG A 113 4.89 6.39 3.62
CA ARG A 113 4.24 7.25 2.61
C ARG A 113 5.17 8.38 2.15
N ASP A 114 4.89 9.63 2.47
CA ASP A 114 5.61 10.85 2.10
C ASP A 114 6.45 11.43 3.26
N LYS A 115 6.65 10.65 4.33
CA LYS A 115 7.34 11.09 5.55
C LYS A 115 8.54 10.20 5.89
N LEU A 116 9.57 10.83 6.45
CA LEU A 116 10.71 10.18 7.09
C LEU A 116 10.41 10.04 8.59
N VAL A 117 10.57 8.84 9.13
CA VAL A 117 10.24 8.50 10.52
C VAL A 117 11.41 7.76 11.15
N ILE A 118 11.80 8.12 12.37
CA ILE A 118 12.82 7.42 13.16
C ILE A 118 12.11 6.50 14.17
N LEU A 119 12.32 5.20 14.01
CA LEU A 119 11.70 4.15 14.82
C LEU A 119 12.52 3.88 16.09
N ASP A 120 12.52 4.83 17.00
CA ASP A 120 13.08 4.62 18.34
C ASP A 120 12.00 4.04 19.26
N LEU A 121 12.40 3.23 20.24
CA LEU A 121 11.47 2.54 21.16
C LEU A 121 10.58 3.54 21.92
N GLU A 122 11.07 4.75 22.19
CA GLU A 122 10.36 5.82 22.88
C GLU A 122 9.22 6.43 22.04
N ASN A 123 9.38 6.51 20.71
CA ASN A 123 8.36 7.07 19.81
C ASN A 123 7.14 6.15 19.64
N ARG A 124 7.28 4.85 19.92
CA ARG A 124 6.16 3.88 19.82
C ARG A 124 5.05 4.18 20.84
N GLN A 125 5.43 4.65 22.03
CA GLN A 125 4.49 5.06 23.09
C GLN A 125 3.75 6.37 22.73
N GLN A 126 4.36 7.25 21.93
CA GLN A 126 3.71 8.48 21.49
C GLN A 126 2.71 8.24 20.36
N GLU A 127 3.00 7.37 19.38
CA GLU A 127 2.05 7.01 18.31
C GLU A 127 0.79 6.31 18.87
N GLU A 128 0.93 5.42 19.86
CA GLU A 128 -0.19 4.76 20.55
C GLU A 128 -1.05 5.76 21.36
N ASN A 129 -0.43 6.77 21.99
CA ASN A 129 -1.11 7.83 22.71
C ASN A 129 -1.83 8.85 21.80
N ILE A 130 -1.38 9.06 20.56
CA ILE A 130 -2.09 9.91 19.60
C ILE A 130 -3.33 9.19 19.06
N ASN A 131 -3.22 7.89 18.76
CA ASN A 131 -4.35 7.10 18.28
C ASN A 131 -5.47 6.97 19.35
N SER A 132 -5.11 6.76 20.62
CA SER A 132 -6.08 6.71 21.72
C SER A 132 -6.77 8.06 21.97
N LYS A 133 -6.10 9.19 21.69
CA LYS A 133 -6.71 10.53 21.74
C LYS A 133 -7.66 10.80 20.57
N THR A 134 -7.41 10.23 19.38
CA THR A 134 -8.33 10.38 18.23
C THR A 134 -9.59 9.54 18.31
N GLU A 135 -9.58 8.40 19.01
CA GLU A 135 -10.78 7.59 19.24
C GLU A 135 -11.79 8.25 20.21
N ASN A 136 -11.33 9.18 21.04
CA ASN A 136 -12.15 9.94 21.99
C ASN A 136 -12.74 11.25 21.43
N ARG A 137 -12.68 11.49 20.11
CA ARG A 137 -13.44 12.61 19.51
C ARG A 137 -14.91 12.22 19.38
N PRO A 138 -15.87 12.95 20.00
CA PRO A 138 -17.28 12.65 19.81
C PRO A 138 -17.62 12.76 18.32
N LYS A 139 -18.19 11.69 17.76
CA LYS A 139 -18.75 11.70 16.41
C LYS A 139 -19.82 12.80 16.37
N ARG A 140 -19.53 13.93 15.71
CA ARG A 140 -20.56 14.91 15.37
C ARG A 140 -21.55 14.20 14.45
N PHE A 141 -22.65 13.71 15.03
CA PHE A 141 -23.84 13.33 14.30
C PHE A 141 -24.29 14.57 13.52
N LYS A 142 -24.14 14.57 12.19
CA LYS A 142 -24.76 15.59 11.35
C LYS A 142 -26.27 15.36 11.41
N THR A 143 -26.97 16.35 11.94
CA THR A 143 -28.41 16.39 12.10
C THR A 143 -29.15 16.34 10.77
N ASN A 144 -30.26 15.61 10.80
CA ASN A 144 -31.35 15.34 9.86
C ASN A 144 -31.58 16.34 8.69
N PRO A 145 -31.69 15.88 7.43
CA PRO A 145 -32.04 16.71 6.27
C PRO A 145 -33.56 16.94 6.21
N ARG A 146 -34.08 17.84 7.05
CA ARG A 146 -35.45 18.38 6.90
C ARG A 146 -35.44 19.88 7.11
N ASN A 147 -34.95 20.60 6.11
CA ASN A 147 -35.35 21.97 5.78
C ASN A 147 -34.82 22.27 4.38
N ARG A 148 -35.60 21.92 3.35
CA ARG A 148 -35.43 22.47 2.00
C ARG A 148 -36.26 23.76 1.94
N PRO A 149 -35.71 24.89 1.45
CA PRO A 149 -36.52 26.07 1.15
C PRO A 149 -37.48 25.76 -0.01
N LYS A 150 -38.71 26.27 0.09
CA LYS A 150 -39.78 26.15 -0.91
C LYS A 150 -39.44 27.04 -2.12
N TYR A 151 -39.48 26.50 -3.33
CA TYR A 151 -39.38 27.28 -4.56
C TYR A 151 -40.66 28.10 -4.78
N THR A 152 -40.50 29.36 -5.16
CA THR A 152 -41.57 30.23 -5.68
C THR A 152 -41.64 30.07 -7.21
N ASN A 153 -42.85 29.89 -7.72
CA ASN A 153 -43.17 29.78 -9.15
C ASN A 153 -42.85 31.07 -9.91
N PHE A 154 -42.32 30.95 -11.13
CA PHE A 154 -42.75 31.63 -12.35
C PHE A 154 -42.42 30.73 -13.56
#